data_AF-A0A524E2I3-F1
#
_entry.id   AF-A0A524E2I3-F1
#
_cell.length_a   1.000
_cell.length_b   1.000
_cell.length_c   1.000
_cell.angle_alpha   90.00
_cell.angle_beta   90.00
_cell.angle_gamma   90.00
#
_symmetry.space_group_name_H-M   'P 1'
#
loop_
_entity.id
_entity.type
_entity.pdbx_description
1 polymer ?
#
loop_
_entity_poly.entity_id
_entity_poly.type
_entity_poly.pdbx_seq_one_letter_code
_entity_poly.pdbx_strand_id
1 'polypeptide(L)'
;MGLSDLSEIEIIHGSFALLFVAISVLLGFRILLKYFKHKRKELITIGLTWILMSSGWWGVAINFPLNILFDIMISATWELGINHIFIPIALVCWIYTFTSLTYSHLKKPLVVIYSILGTIFDILSIYFLFTNPDLVGKKTGTFNVTISLFTLSFIGFALVTTLITGILFARKLLQSEDIVNRWKGKIILIAFLSFVIGAVFDAAVPLNAISLVIVRIVLISSAFEYYIGFLMPEKLSEWIIERAQNK
;
A
#
# COMPACT_ATOMS: atom_id res chain seq x y z
N MET A 1 29.14 -0.38 9.71
CA MET A 1 28.17 0.32 10.53
C MET A 1 27.36 -0.69 11.30
N GLY A 2 27.63 -0.77 12.60
CA GLY A 2 26.82 -1.57 13.51
C GLY A 2 25.59 -0.79 13.99
N LEU A 3 24.73 -1.43 14.78
CA LEU A 3 23.61 -0.77 15.46
C LEU A 3 24.03 0.47 16.27
N SER A 4 25.28 0.51 16.76
CA SER A 4 25.85 1.63 17.51
C SER A 4 25.99 2.91 16.69
N ASP A 5 25.99 2.80 15.36
CA ASP A 5 26.26 3.91 14.45
C ASP A 5 24.97 4.56 13.94
N LEU A 6 23.81 3.96 14.28
CA LEU A 6 22.48 4.46 13.92
C LEU A 6 21.91 5.31 15.07
N SER A 7 21.28 6.42 14.70
CA SER A 7 20.48 7.20 15.63
C SER A 7 19.22 6.45 16.06
N GLU A 8 18.67 6.80 17.22
CA GLU A 8 17.42 6.20 17.72
C GLU A 8 16.27 6.32 16.71
N ILE A 9 16.17 7.47 16.03
CA ILE A 9 15.13 7.69 15.01
C ILE A 9 15.32 6.80 13.79
N GLU A 10 16.55 6.47 13.40
CA GLU A 10 16.85 5.55 12.29
C GLU A 10 16.50 4.11 12.64
N ILE A 11 16.75 3.69 13.89
CA ILE A 11 16.35 2.38 14.39
C ILE A 11 14.83 2.25 14.41
N ILE A 12 14.12 3.27 14.90
CA ILE A 12 12.65 3.30 14.89
C ILE A 12 12.13 3.29 13.45
N HIS A 13 12.68 4.13 12.58
CA HIS A 13 12.24 4.20 11.18
C HIS A 13 12.43 2.86 10.46
N GLY A 14 13.64 2.29 10.53
CA GLY A 14 13.97 1.02 9.90
C GLY A 14 13.12 -0.15 10.42
N SER A 15 12.98 -0.28 11.73
CA SER A 15 12.21 -1.36 12.36
C SER A 15 10.71 -1.30 12.05
N PHE A 16 10.08 -0.13 12.14
CA PHE A 16 8.66 0.01 11.83
C PHE A 16 8.37 -0.10 10.34
N ALA A 17 9.26 0.38 9.46
CA ALA A 17 9.11 0.17 8.02
C ALA A 17 9.21 -1.32 7.67
N LEU A 18 10.20 -2.03 8.22
CA LEU A 18 10.33 -3.48 8.06
C LEU A 18 9.09 -4.23 8.55
N LEU A 19 8.58 -3.88 9.75
CA LEU A 19 7.37 -4.49 10.30
C LEU A 19 6.16 -4.25 9.41
N PHE A 20 5.94 -3.01 8.94
CA PHE A 20 4.84 -2.67 8.06
C PHE A 20 4.89 -3.43 6.73
N VAL A 21 6.07 -3.47 6.09
CA VAL A 21 6.27 -4.19 4.82
C VAL A 21 6.07 -5.70 5.02
N ALA A 22 6.63 -6.28 6.08
CA ALA A 22 6.48 -7.69 6.39
C ALA A 22 4.99 -8.07 6.61
N ILE A 23 4.26 -7.30 7.40
CA ILE A 23 2.81 -7.50 7.61
C ILE A 23 2.06 -7.38 6.29
N SER A 24 2.36 -6.36 5.48
CA SER A 24 1.71 -6.14 4.20
C SER A 24 1.93 -7.28 3.22
N VAL A 25 3.17 -7.78 3.12
CA VAL A 25 3.51 -8.95 2.30
C VAL A 25 2.78 -10.20 2.80
N LEU A 26 2.80 -10.46 4.11
CA LEU A 26 2.14 -11.63 4.71
C LEU A 26 0.62 -11.60 4.49
N LEU A 27 -0.04 -10.48 4.76
CA LEU A 27 -1.49 -10.33 4.59
C LEU A 27 -1.88 -10.37 3.11
N GLY A 28 -1.14 -9.68 2.25
CA GLY A 28 -1.35 -9.72 0.81
C GLY A 28 -1.21 -11.15 0.25
N PHE A 29 -0.17 -11.87 0.66
CA PHE A 29 0.05 -13.27 0.26
C PHE A 29 -1.06 -14.19 0.78
N ARG A 30 -1.56 -13.99 2.01
CA ARG A 30 -2.73 -14.73 2.51
C ARG A 30 -3.97 -14.51 1.64
N ILE A 31 -4.19 -13.30 1.12
CA ILE A 31 -5.28 -13.02 0.16
C ILE A 31 -5.02 -13.73 -1.17
N LEU A 32 -3.79 -13.67 -1.70
CA LEU A 32 -3.40 -14.39 -2.92
C LEU A 32 -3.69 -15.90 -2.80
N LEU A 33 -3.31 -16.53 -1.68
CA LEU A 33 -3.52 -17.97 -1.48
C LEU A 33 -5.00 -18.37 -1.49
N LYS A 34 -5.92 -17.46 -1.13
CA LYS A 34 -7.37 -17.72 -1.22
C LYS A 34 -7.84 -17.88 -2.66
N TYR A 35 -7.09 -17.41 -3.66
CA TYR A 35 -7.35 -17.72 -5.08
C TYR A 35 -7.40 -19.22 -5.34
N PHE A 36 -6.49 -20.02 -4.75
CA PHE A 36 -6.44 -21.45 -5.05
C PHE A 36 -7.69 -22.19 -4.57
N LYS A 37 -8.32 -21.71 -3.49
CA LYS A 37 -9.60 -22.22 -2.95
C LYS A 37 -10.81 -21.72 -3.74
N HIS A 38 -10.88 -20.42 -4.05
CA HIS A 38 -12.10 -19.79 -4.59
C HIS A 38 -12.09 -19.54 -6.10
N LYS A 39 -10.93 -19.65 -6.77
CA LYS A 39 -10.70 -19.42 -8.20
C LYS A 39 -11.15 -18.05 -8.74
N ARG A 40 -11.32 -17.05 -7.87
CA ARG A 40 -11.67 -15.67 -8.23
C ARG A 40 -10.43 -14.83 -8.50
N LYS A 41 -10.23 -14.38 -9.75
CA LYS A 41 -9.04 -13.62 -10.17
C LYS A 41 -8.87 -12.32 -9.39
N GLU A 42 -9.96 -11.74 -8.88
CA GLU A 42 -9.96 -10.54 -8.05
C GLU A 42 -9.12 -10.72 -6.78
N LEU A 43 -9.05 -11.93 -6.22
CA LEU A 43 -8.23 -12.19 -5.03
C LEU A 43 -6.73 -12.02 -5.33
N ILE A 44 -6.30 -12.31 -6.56
CA ILE A 44 -4.93 -12.08 -7.00
C ILE A 44 -4.66 -10.58 -7.01
N THR A 45 -5.52 -9.81 -7.65
CA THR A 45 -5.31 -8.37 -7.80
C THR A 45 -5.49 -7.61 -6.49
N ILE A 46 -6.36 -8.05 -5.58
CA ILE A 46 -6.48 -7.52 -4.21
C ILE A 46 -5.16 -7.73 -3.45
N GLY A 47 -4.64 -8.96 -3.45
CA GLY A 47 -3.39 -9.28 -2.74
C GLY A 47 -2.20 -8.52 -3.31
N LEU A 48 -2.06 -8.49 -4.64
CA LEU A 48 -0.99 -7.74 -5.32
C LEU A 48 -1.09 -6.24 -5.10
N THR A 49 -2.30 -5.67 -5.10
CA THR A 49 -2.51 -4.24 -4.78
C THR A 49 -1.87 -3.92 -3.44
N TRP A 50 -2.17 -4.69 -2.40
CA TRP A 50 -1.67 -4.42 -1.06
C TRP A 50 -0.14 -4.59 -0.95
N ILE A 51 0.40 -5.68 -1.51
CA ILE A 51 1.84 -5.93 -1.51
C ILE A 51 2.58 -4.79 -2.22
N LEU A 52 2.16 -4.47 -3.44
CA LEU A 52 2.87 -3.53 -4.29
C LEU A 52 2.63 -2.06 -3.89
N MET A 53 1.51 -1.71 -3.26
CA MET A 53 1.31 -0.39 -2.66
C MET A 53 2.25 -0.15 -1.47
N SER A 54 2.67 -1.21 -0.76
CA SER A 54 3.68 -1.09 0.30
C SER A 54 5.11 -0.83 -0.23
N SER A 55 5.31 -0.86 -1.56
CA SER A 55 6.63 -0.65 -2.18
C SER A 55 7.27 0.68 -1.80
N GLY A 56 6.48 1.72 -1.52
CA GLY A 56 6.97 3.02 -1.04
C GLY A 56 7.90 2.96 0.18
N TRP A 57 7.85 1.87 0.95
CA TRP A 57 8.67 1.64 2.14
C TRP A 57 9.67 0.49 2.00
N TRP A 58 9.75 -0.16 0.83
CA TRP A 58 10.62 -1.33 0.63
C TRP A 58 12.10 -0.98 0.73
N GLY A 59 12.52 0.19 0.22
CA GLY A 59 13.90 0.65 0.30
C GLY A 59 14.43 0.68 1.74
N VAL A 60 13.66 1.29 2.65
CA VAL A 60 14.00 1.33 4.08
C VAL A 60 13.94 -0.07 4.70
N ALA A 61 12.87 -0.82 4.42
CA ALA A 61 12.68 -2.17 4.96
C ALA A 61 13.78 -3.15 4.52
N ILE A 62 14.38 -2.95 3.34
CA ILE A 62 15.49 -3.75 2.81
C ILE A 62 16.84 -3.24 3.35
N ASN A 63 17.07 -1.93 3.31
CA ASN A 63 18.34 -1.34 3.76
C ASN A 63 18.60 -1.58 5.25
N PHE A 64 17.58 -1.49 6.09
CA PHE A 64 17.73 -1.64 7.54
C PHE A 64 18.37 -2.97 7.96
N PRO A 65 17.83 -4.15 7.59
CA PRO A 65 18.47 -5.43 7.92
C PRO A 65 19.79 -5.64 7.18
N LEU A 66 19.94 -5.15 5.92
CA LEU A 66 21.21 -5.27 5.20
C LEU A 66 22.35 -4.53 5.90
N ASN A 67 22.07 -3.33 6.40
CA ASN A 67 23.03 -2.51 7.11
C ASN A 67 23.41 -3.15 8.45
N ILE A 68 22.43 -3.61 9.24
CA ILE A 68 22.69 -4.20 10.57
C ILE A 68 23.43 -5.54 10.48
N LEU A 69 23.06 -6.40 9.52
CA LEU A 69 23.57 -7.77 9.47
C LEU A 69 24.85 -7.91 8.65
N PHE A 70 25.03 -7.08 7.63
CA PHE A 70 26.10 -7.25 6.64
C PHE A 70 26.92 -5.98 6.41
N ASP A 71 26.56 -4.86 7.03
CA ASP A 71 27.13 -3.55 6.74
C ASP A 71 27.03 -3.15 5.25
N ILE A 72 25.91 -3.53 4.62
CA ILE A 72 25.64 -3.25 3.21
C ILE A 72 24.49 -2.25 3.11
N MET A 73 24.63 -1.26 2.24
CA MET A 73 23.54 -0.39 1.82
C MET A 73 23.33 -0.51 0.31
N ILE A 74 22.07 -0.59 -0.13
CA ILE A 74 21.77 -0.47 -1.55
C ILE A 74 22.04 0.98 -2.00
N SER A 75 22.50 1.13 -3.25
CA SER A 75 22.71 2.46 -3.82
C SER A 75 21.42 3.27 -3.84
N ALA A 76 21.53 4.60 -3.75
CA ALA A 76 20.36 5.50 -3.81
C ALA A 76 19.47 5.25 -5.05
N THR A 77 20.06 4.95 -6.21
CA THR A 77 19.32 4.63 -7.44
C THR A 77 18.42 3.40 -7.27
N TRP A 78 18.95 2.32 -6.67
CA TRP A 78 18.17 1.10 -6.41
C TRP A 78 17.09 1.33 -5.34
N GLU A 79 17.40 2.09 -4.30
CA GLU A 79 16.44 2.46 -3.26
C GLU A 79 15.26 3.26 -3.84
N LEU A 80 15.55 4.28 -4.64
CA LEU A 80 14.56 5.09 -5.34
C LEU A 80 13.73 4.26 -6.32
N GLY A 81 14.36 3.33 -7.06
CA GLY A 81 13.66 2.48 -8.00
C GLY A 81 12.69 1.53 -7.32
N ILE A 82 13.15 0.79 -6.31
CA ILE A 82 12.33 -0.19 -5.58
C ILE A 82 11.15 0.49 -4.88
N ASN A 83 11.32 1.73 -4.41
CA ASN A 83 10.25 2.48 -3.74
C ASN A 83 9.07 2.83 -4.65
N HIS A 84 9.28 2.97 -5.97
CA HIS A 84 8.28 3.62 -6.83
C HIS A 84 7.84 2.79 -8.03
N ILE A 85 8.69 1.89 -8.56
CA ILE A 85 8.43 1.15 -9.81
C ILE A 85 7.22 0.21 -9.71
N PHE A 86 6.81 -0.18 -8.51
CA PHE A 86 5.68 -1.10 -8.30
C PHE A 86 4.35 -0.38 -8.05
N ILE A 87 4.35 0.92 -7.78
CA ILE A 87 3.14 1.70 -7.48
C ILE A 87 2.17 1.70 -8.68
N PRO A 88 2.61 1.90 -9.94
CA PRO A 88 1.70 1.82 -11.09
C PRO A 88 1.05 0.45 -11.25
N ILE A 89 1.82 -0.62 -11.08
CA ILE A 89 1.31 -2.00 -11.18
C ILE A 89 0.26 -2.25 -10.10
N ALA A 90 0.51 -1.78 -8.89
CA ALA A 90 -0.43 -1.88 -7.79
C ALA A 90 -1.74 -1.11 -8.09
N LEU A 91 -1.63 0.09 -8.68
CA LEU A 91 -2.79 0.89 -9.08
C LEU A 91 -3.61 0.20 -10.17
N VAL A 92 -2.97 -0.42 -11.17
CA VAL A 92 -3.66 -1.21 -12.20
C VAL A 92 -4.38 -2.41 -11.59
N CYS A 93 -3.74 -3.13 -10.65
CA CYS A 93 -4.36 -4.23 -9.91
C CYS A 93 -5.58 -3.74 -9.11
N TRP A 94 -5.48 -2.56 -8.49
CA TRP A 94 -6.57 -1.96 -7.75
C TRP A 94 -7.75 -1.63 -8.67
N ILE A 95 -7.50 -0.94 -9.78
CA ILE A 95 -8.53 -0.56 -10.75
C ILE A 95 -9.19 -1.80 -11.37
N TYR A 96 -8.42 -2.84 -11.68
CA TYR A 96 -8.99 -4.13 -12.11
C TYR A 96 -9.96 -4.68 -11.07
N THR A 97 -9.56 -4.73 -9.80
CA THR A 97 -10.41 -5.24 -8.70
C THR A 97 -11.68 -4.41 -8.57
N PHE A 98 -11.52 -3.10 -8.42
CA PHE A 98 -12.61 -2.14 -8.25
C PHE A 98 -13.65 -2.28 -9.36
N THR A 99 -13.20 -2.25 -10.61
CA THR A 99 -14.10 -2.34 -11.77
C THR A 99 -14.73 -3.72 -11.92
N SER A 100 -14.00 -4.81 -11.67
CA SER A 100 -14.57 -6.18 -11.72
C SER A 100 -15.70 -6.36 -10.71
N LEU A 101 -15.56 -5.78 -9.51
CA LEU A 101 -16.53 -5.95 -8.42
C LEU A 101 -17.67 -4.91 -8.42
N THR A 102 -17.44 -3.72 -8.98
CA THR A 102 -18.36 -2.57 -8.82
C THR A 102 -18.96 -2.08 -10.14
N TYR A 103 -18.14 -1.98 -11.19
CA TYR A 103 -18.50 -1.38 -12.48
C TYR A 103 -17.92 -2.21 -13.63
N SER A 104 -18.42 -3.42 -13.80
CA SER A 104 -17.85 -4.42 -14.72
C SER A 104 -17.79 -3.94 -16.18
N HIS A 105 -18.74 -3.10 -16.59
CA HIS A 105 -18.77 -2.48 -17.93
C HIS A 105 -17.60 -1.50 -18.18
N LEU A 106 -17.02 -0.91 -17.13
CA LEU A 106 -15.87 0.01 -17.23
C LEU A 106 -14.51 -0.68 -17.07
N LYS A 107 -14.50 -1.99 -16.82
CA LYS A 107 -13.27 -2.74 -16.51
C LYS A 107 -12.21 -2.60 -17.60
N LYS A 108 -12.54 -2.97 -18.84
CA LYS A 108 -11.59 -2.91 -19.96
C LYS A 108 -11.09 -1.48 -20.21
N PRO A 109 -11.95 -0.45 -20.39
CA PRO A 109 -11.44 0.89 -20.68
C PRO A 109 -10.59 1.47 -19.54
N LEU A 110 -11.01 1.34 -18.28
CA LEU A 110 -10.24 1.89 -17.16
C LEU A 110 -8.92 1.15 -16.94
N VAL A 111 -8.90 -0.19 -16.99
CA VAL A 111 -7.64 -0.94 -16.86
C VAL A 111 -6.65 -0.55 -17.96
N VAL A 112 -7.10 -0.38 -19.20
CA VAL A 112 -6.23 0.07 -20.31
C VAL A 112 -5.68 1.47 -20.07
N ILE A 113 -6.54 2.44 -19.70
CA ILE A 113 -6.12 3.82 -19.41
C ILE A 113 -5.07 3.85 -18.31
N TYR A 114 -5.34 3.20 -17.17
CA TYR A 114 -4.40 3.17 -16.03
C TYR A 114 -3.11 2.40 -16.36
N SER A 115 -3.17 1.37 -17.20
CA SER A 115 -1.97 0.65 -17.67
C SER A 115 -1.09 1.54 -18.53
N ILE A 116 -1.68 2.33 -19.44
CA ILE A 116 -0.94 3.28 -20.27
C ILE A 116 -0.30 4.37 -19.39
N LEU A 117 -1.07 4.99 -18.49
CA LEU A 117 -0.55 6.01 -17.57
C LEU A 117 0.60 5.46 -16.70
N GLY A 118 0.41 4.25 -16.15
CA GLY A 118 1.43 3.60 -15.36
C GLY A 118 2.70 3.27 -16.14
N THR A 119 2.55 2.75 -17.36
CA THR A 119 3.69 2.43 -18.25
C THR A 119 4.47 3.69 -18.62
N ILE A 120 3.78 4.80 -18.91
CA ILE A 120 4.45 6.08 -19.18
C ILE A 120 5.24 6.54 -17.96
N PHE A 121 4.65 6.48 -16.76
CA PHE A 121 5.35 6.83 -15.53
C PHE A 121 6.57 5.95 -15.27
N ASP A 122 6.46 4.63 -15.45
CA ASP A 122 7.57 3.70 -15.26
C ASP A 122 8.71 3.97 -16.26
N ILE A 123 8.41 4.17 -17.54
CA ILE A 123 9.43 4.49 -18.55
C ILE A 123 10.17 5.77 -18.18
N LEU A 124 9.44 6.84 -17.81
CA LEU A 124 10.05 8.11 -17.42
C LEU A 124 10.84 7.99 -16.12
N SER A 125 10.31 7.28 -15.12
CA SER A 125 10.99 7.08 -13.83
C SER A 125 12.28 6.30 -14.02
N ILE A 126 12.25 5.20 -14.78
CA ILE A 126 13.44 4.41 -15.11
C ILE A 126 14.46 5.26 -15.87
N TYR A 127 14.03 6.03 -16.88
CA TYR A 127 14.91 6.94 -17.61
C TYR A 127 15.56 7.97 -16.67
N PHE A 128 14.79 8.60 -15.78
CA PHE A 128 15.32 9.58 -14.82
C PHE A 128 16.24 8.94 -13.77
N LEU A 129 15.95 7.72 -13.30
CA LEU A 129 16.84 7.00 -12.37
C LEU A 129 18.27 6.82 -12.89
N PHE A 130 18.46 6.72 -14.22
CA PHE A 130 19.78 6.55 -14.81
C PHE A 130 20.40 7.82 -15.40
N THR A 131 19.60 8.86 -15.66
CA THR A 131 20.09 10.12 -16.27
C THR A 131 20.15 11.29 -15.31
N ASN A 132 19.17 11.42 -14.41
CA ASN A 132 19.10 12.46 -13.39
C ASN A 132 18.20 12.00 -12.21
N PRO A 133 18.75 11.25 -11.24
CA PRO A 133 17.98 10.65 -10.14
C PRO A 133 17.21 11.68 -9.29
N ASP A 134 17.68 12.92 -9.21
CA ASP A 134 17.02 14.00 -8.45
C ASP A 134 15.60 14.31 -8.98
N LEU A 135 15.32 13.98 -10.25
CA LEU A 135 13.96 14.05 -10.82
C LEU A 135 13.03 12.96 -10.28
N VAL A 136 13.54 11.91 -9.64
CA VAL A 136 12.75 10.86 -8.97
C VAL A 136 12.72 11.10 -7.46
N GLY A 137 13.87 11.41 -6.88
CA GLY A 137 14.02 11.74 -5.48
C GLY A 137 15.49 11.80 -5.07
N LYS A 138 15.75 12.18 -3.83
CA LYS A 138 17.10 12.35 -3.30
C LYS A 138 17.23 11.69 -1.94
N LYS A 139 18.27 10.90 -1.73
CA LYS A 139 18.60 10.34 -0.43
C LYS A 139 19.15 11.46 0.47
N THR A 140 18.50 11.71 1.61
CA THR A 140 18.83 12.80 2.55
C THR A 140 19.32 12.31 3.92
N GLY A 141 19.32 10.99 4.14
CA GLY A 141 19.90 10.35 5.31
C GLY A 141 20.10 8.85 5.06
N THR A 142 20.42 8.09 6.10
CA THR A 142 20.67 6.63 5.98
C THR A 142 19.45 5.89 5.42
N PHE A 143 18.26 6.24 5.92
CA PHE A 143 16.98 5.63 5.55
C PHE A 143 15.94 6.67 5.08
N ASN A 144 16.35 7.91 4.80
CA ASN A 144 15.43 8.97 4.42
C ASN A 144 15.63 9.34 2.95
N VAL A 145 14.51 9.40 2.24
CA VAL A 145 14.42 9.78 0.84
C VAL A 145 13.42 10.93 0.71
N THR A 146 13.86 12.02 0.10
CA THR A 146 12.99 13.12 -0.30
C THR A 146 12.46 12.83 -1.70
N ILE A 147 11.14 12.79 -1.84
CA ILE A 147 10.46 12.50 -3.10
C ILE A 147 10.43 13.78 -3.95
N SER A 148 10.76 13.66 -5.25
CA SER A 148 10.68 14.80 -6.17
C SER A 148 9.23 15.18 -6.50
N LEU A 149 9.01 16.37 -7.08
CA LEU A 149 7.68 16.77 -7.52
C LEU A 149 7.09 15.85 -8.60
N PHE A 150 7.93 15.32 -9.51
CA PHE A 150 7.51 14.39 -10.56
C PHE A 150 6.93 13.11 -9.94
N THR A 151 7.68 12.46 -9.05
CA THR A 151 7.25 11.23 -8.37
C THR A 151 6.06 11.49 -7.46
N LEU A 152 6.09 12.60 -6.69
CA LEU A 152 5.02 12.98 -5.78
C LEU A 152 3.70 13.22 -6.52
N SER A 153 3.74 13.77 -7.73
CA SER A 153 2.54 14.01 -8.55
C SER A 153 1.84 12.69 -8.90
N PHE A 154 2.61 11.66 -9.29
CA PHE A 154 2.05 10.34 -9.59
C PHE A 154 1.56 9.60 -8.34
N ILE A 155 2.31 9.64 -7.24
CA ILE A 155 1.87 9.08 -5.95
C ILE A 155 0.56 9.75 -5.50
N GLY A 156 0.48 11.08 -5.57
CA GLY A 156 -0.73 11.83 -5.26
C GLY A 156 -1.91 11.40 -6.13
N PHE A 157 -1.69 11.27 -7.45
CA PHE A 157 -2.70 10.74 -8.37
C PHE A 157 -3.17 9.33 -7.99
N ALA A 158 -2.24 8.43 -7.65
CA ALA A 158 -2.55 7.06 -7.25
C ALA A 158 -3.34 7.02 -5.93
N LEU A 159 -2.96 7.83 -4.94
CA LEU A 159 -3.65 7.93 -3.64
C LEU A 159 -5.07 8.49 -3.80
N VAL A 160 -5.24 9.58 -4.54
CA VAL A 160 -6.56 10.18 -4.80
C VAL A 160 -7.46 9.20 -5.55
N THR A 161 -6.94 8.56 -6.60
CA THR A 161 -7.68 7.54 -7.35
C THR A 161 -8.12 6.41 -6.43
N THR A 162 -7.18 5.87 -5.64
CA THR A 162 -7.42 4.74 -4.73
C THR A 162 -8.46 5.11 -3.67
N LEU A 163 -8.39 6.32 -3.12
CA LEU A 163 -9.36 6.82 -2.15
C LEU A 163 -10.76 6.95 -2.76
N ILE A 164 -10.89 7.64 -3.91
CA ILE A 164 -12.19 7.85 -4.56
C ILE A 164 -12.84 6.51 -4.91
N THR A 165 -12.10 5.63 -5.57
CA THR A 165 -12.60 4.31 -5.97
C THR A 165 -12.83 3.37 -4.78
N GLY A 166 -12.02 3.46 -3.73
CA GLY A 166 -12.22 2.78 -2.45
C GLY A 166 -13.50 3.19 -1.74
N ILE A 167 -13.80 4.50 -1.69
CA ILE A 167 -15.06 5.04 -1.15
C ILE A 167 -16.24 4.54 -1.97
N LEU A 168 -16.16 4.58 -3.30
CA LEU A 168 -17.23 4.09 -4.19
C LEU A 168 -17.50 2.58 -3.99
N PHE A 169 -16.43 1.79 -3.86
CA PHE A 169 -16.54 0.36 -3.59
C PHE A 169 -17.17 0.08 -2.22
N ALA A 170 -16.69 0.75 -1.17
CA ALA A 170 -17.24 0.65 0.17
C ALA A 170 -18.72 1.04 0.21
N ARG A 171 -19.11 2.13 -0.48
CA ARG A 171 -20.51 2.55 -0.62
C ARG A 171 -21.36 1.47 -1.27
N LYS A 172 -20.88 0.82 -2.32
CA LYS A 172 -21.61 -0.28 -2.97
C LYS A 172 -21.83 -1.46 -2.02
N LEU A 173 -20.82 -1.81 -1.20
CA LEU A 173 -20.95 -2.84 -0.17
C LEU A 173 -21.92 -2.46 0.95
N LEU A 174 -21.93 -1.19 1.36
CA LEU A 174 -22.86 -0.66 2.38
C LEU A 174 -24.33 -0.69 1.93
N GLN A 175 -24.58 -0.69 0.63
CA GLN A 175 -25.92 -0.81 0.03
C GLN A 175 -26.37 -2.26 -0.17
N SER A 176 -25.54 -3.26 0.16
CA SER A 176 -25.91 -4.67 0.06
C SER A 176 -26.95 -5.05 1.12
N GLU A 177 -27.91 -5.91 0.76
CA GLU A 177 -28.87 -6.48 1.71
C GLU A 177 -28.18 -7.37 2.76
N ASP A 178 -27.10 -8.05 2.35
CA ASP A 178 -26.29 -8.88 3.24
C ASP A 178 -25.56 -8.04 4.30
N ILE A 179 -25.89 -8.29 5.57
CA ILE A 179 -25.29 -7.62 6.72
C ILE A 179 -23.76 -7.76 6.75
N VAL A 180 -23.22 -8.91 6.33
CA VAL A 180 -21.77 -9.16 6.32
C VAL A 180 -21.11 -8.24 5.30
N ASN A 181 -21.68 -8.09 4.11
CA ASN A 181 -21.18 -7.16 3.09
C ASN A 181 -21.24 -5.70 3.56
N ARG A 182 -22.29 -5.30 4.29
CA ARG A 182 -22.35 -3.94 4.86
C ARG A 182 -21.21 -3.69 5.85
N TRP A 183 -20.89 -4.67 6.70
CA TRP A 183 -19.75 -4.55 7.62
C TRP A 183 -18.41 -4.56 6.89
N LYS A 184 -18.24 -5.38 5.85
CA LYS A 184 -17.06 -5.31 4.95
C LYS A 184 -16.89 -3.91 4.39
N GLY A 185 -17.98 -3.30 3.91
CA GLY A 185 -17.97 -1.92 3.40
C GLY A 185 -17.46 -0.91 4.42
N LYS A 186 -17.90 -0.98 5.68
CA LYS A 186 -17.40 -0.11 6.76
C LYS A 186 -15.91 -0.28 7.00
N ILE A 187 -15.46 -1.52 7.14
CA ILE A 187 -14.05 -1.83 7.45
C ILE A 187 -13.15 -1.41 6.28
N ILE A 188 -13.56 -1.67 5.04
CA ILE A 188 -12.82 -1.26 3.84
C ILE A 188 -12.72 0.26 3.74
N LEU A 189 -13.79 0.99 4.07
CA LEU A 189 -13.74 2.46 4.09
C LEU A 189 -12.70 2.97 5.10
N ILE A 190 -12.70 2.40 6.32
CA ILE A 190 -11.71 2.74 7.35
C ILE A 190 -10.31 2.40 6.83
N ALA A 191 -10.09 1.23 6.24
CA ALA A 191 -8.80 0.82 5.68
C ALA A 191 -8.24 1.84 4.68
N PHE A 192 -9.06 2.29 3.73
CA PHE A 192 -8.62 3.29 2.73
C PHE A 192 -8.34 4.64 3.34
N LEU A 193 -9.18 5.10 4.28
CA LEU A 193 -8.95 6.36 4.98
C LEU A 193 -7.67 6.31 5.81
N SER A 194 -7.48 5.27 6.62
CA SER A 194 -6.28 5.02 7.42
C SER A 194 -5.03 4.98 6.53
N PHE A 195 -5.07 4.23 5.42
CA PHE A 195 -3.94 4.12 4.50
C PHE A 195 -3.58 5.47 3.87
N VAL A 196 -4.55 6.19 3.31
CA VAL A 196 -4.28 7.47 2.66
C VAL A 196 -3.81 8.53 3.66
N ILE A 197 -4.42 8.60 4.85
CA ILE A 197 -3.95 9.50 5.92
C ILE A 197 -2.50 9.15 6.28
N GLY A 198 -2.20 7.88 6.57
CA GLY A 198 -0.84 7.44 6.89
C GLY A 198 0.17 7.77 5.79
N ALA A 199 -0.16 7.49 4.53
CA ALA A 199 0.71 7.73 3.38
C ALA A 199 0.94 9.22 3.13
N VAL A 200 -0.10 10.06 3.25
CA VAL A 200 0.04 11.52 3.08
C VAL A 200 0.89 12.11 4.21
N PHE A 201 0.64 11.72 5.46
CA PHE A 201 1.46 12.19 6.59
C PHE A 201 2.93 11.77 6.44
N ASP A 202 3.18 10.54 5.98
CA ASP A 202 4.54 10.05 5.74
C ASP A 202 5.28 10.82 4.64
N ALA A 203 4.59 11.11 3.53
CA ALA A 203 5.20 11.75 2.37
C ALA A 203 5.32 13.28 2.50
N ALA A 204 4.37 13.93 3.18
CA ALA A 204 4.24 15.39 3.16
C ALA A 204 4.74 16.09 4.44
N VAL A 205 4.85 15.39 5.56
CA VAL A 205 5.17 16.00 6.86
C VAL A 205 6.55 15.52 7.31
N PRO A 206 7.49 16.42 7.66
CA PRO A 206 8.73 16.01 8.33
C PRO A 206 8.40 15.28 9.63
N LEU A 207 8.77 13.99 9.71
CA LEU A 207 8.44 13.15 10.85
C LEU A 207 9.54 13.22 11.91
N ASN A 208 9.13 13.42 13.16
CA ASN A 208 9.96 13.15 14.34
C ASN A 208 9.66 11.73 14.84
N ALA A 209 10.36 11.27 15.88
CA ALA A 209 10.20 9.90 16.39
C ALA A 209 8.74 9.57 16.78
N ILE A 210 8.01 10.51 17.40
CA ILE A 210 6.64 10.29 17.86
C ILE A 210 5.68 10.24 16.66
N SER A 211 5.75 11.22 15.76
CA SER A 211 4.86 11.25 14.59
C SER A 211 5.13 10.07 13.65
N LEU A 212 6.39 9.62 13.54
CA LEU A 212 6.74 8.44 12.78
C LEU A 212 6.10 7.16 13.34
N VAL A 213 6.15 6.96 14.66
CA VAL A 213 5.49 5.81 15.30
C VAL A 213 3.97 5.85 15.06
N ILE A 214 3.34 7.01 15.23
CA ILE A 214 1.89 7.18 15.00
C ILE A 214 1.53 6.83 13.55
N VAL A 215 2.24 7.41 12.58
CA VAL A 215 2.01 7.15 11.15
C VAL A 215 2.17 5.66 10.82
N ARG A 216 3.19 5.00 11.38
CA ARG A 216 3.42 3.56 11.16
C ARG A 216 2.32 2.70 11.80
N ILE A 217 1.83 3.04 12.99
CA ILE A 217 0.69 2.34 13.61
C ILE A 217 -0.56 2.47 12.73
N VAL A 218 -0.84 3.67 12.20
CA VAL A 218 -1.99 3.90 11.30
C VAL A 218 -1.86 3.06 10.02
N LEU A 219 -0.68 3.04 9.39
CA LEU A 219 -0.42 2.23 8.20
C LEU A 219 -0.54 0.73 8.49
N ILE A 220 0.01 0.24 9.60
CA ILE A 220 -0.12 -1.17 10.01
C ILE A 220 -1.59 -1.52 10.28
N SER A 221 -2.34 -0.66 10.98
CA SER A 221 -3.77 -0.86 11.22
C SER A 221 -4.54 -0.97 9.91
N SER A 222 -4.26 -0.08 8.95
CA SER A 222 -4.87 -0.11 7.63
C SER A 222 -4.66 -1.44 6.90
N ALA A 223 -3.52 -2.11 7.12
CA ALA A 223 -3.23 -3.42 6.55
C ALA A 223 -4.17 -4.52 7.09
N PHE A 224 -4.39 -4.52 8.41
CA PHE A 224 -5.32 -5.45 9.04
C PHE A 224 -6.76 -5.16 8.65
N GLU A 225 -7.15 -3.88 8.62
CA GLU A 225 -8.47 -3.44 8.17
C GLU A 225 -8.71 -3.86 6.72
N TYR A 226 -7.74 -3.66 5.83
CA TYR A 226 -7.83 -4.10 4.43
C TYR A 226 -8.04 -5.62 4.33
N TYR A 227 -7.22 -6.40 5.04
CA TYR A 227 -7.34 -7.86 5.06
C TYR A 227 -8.71 -8.33 5.58
N ILE A 228 -9.15 -7.80 6.72
CA ILE A 228 -10.44 -8.15 7.33
C ILE A 228 -11.59 -7.71 6.41
N GLY A 229 -11.50 -6.53 5.82
CA GLY A 229 -12.49 -5.97 4.91
C GLY A 229 -12.74 -6.85 3.68
N PHE A 230 -11.69 -7.39 3.07
CA PHE A 230 -11.83 -8.22 1.87
C PHE A 230 -12.16 -9.69 2.18
N LEU A 231 -11.55 -10.29 3.20
CA LEU A 231 -11.73 -11.71 3.47
C LEU A 231 -12.75 -12.04 4.56
N MET A 232 -13.00 -11.14 5.50
CA MET A 232 -13.86 -11.28 6.69
C MET A 232 -13.83 -12.70 7.30
N PRO A 233 -13.08 -12.92 8.39
CA PRO A 233 -13.01 -14.23 9.04
C PRO A 233 -14.39 -14.78 9.41
N GLU A 234 -14.62 -16.08 9.21
CA GLU A 234 -15.91 -16.77 9.45
C GLU A 234 -16.46 -16.48 10.86
N LYS A 235 -15.62 -16.59 11.89
CA LYS A 235 -16.00 -16.27 13.28
C LYS A 235 -16.52 -14.84 13.46
N LEU A 236 -15.93 -13.88 12.75
CA LEU A 236 -16.37 -12.49 12.83
C LEU A 236 -17.70 -12.29 12.09
N SER A 237 -17.88 -12.96 10.94
CA SER A 237 -19.15 -12.98 10.22
C SER A 237 -20.28 -13.59 11.05
N GLU A 238 -20.06 -14.74 11.68
CA GLU A 238 -21.03 -15.42 12.55
C GLU A 238 -21.45 -14.53 13.72
N TRP A 239 -20.46 -13.93 14.40
CA TRP A 239 -20.71 -13.00 15.51
C TRP A 239 -21.54 -11.78 15.09
N ILE A 240 -21.27 -11.22 13.90
CA ILE A 240 -22.05 -10.10 13.35
C ILE A 240 -23.50 -10.51 13.11
N ILE A 241 -23.73 -11.70 12.55
CA ILE A 241 -25.08 -12.21 12.23
C ILE A 241 -25.87 -12.45 13.51
N GLU A 242 -25.28 -13.13 14.49
CA GLU A 242 -25.91 -13.40 15.79
C GLU A 242 -26.35 -12.09 16.48
N ARG A 243 -25.48 -11.08 16.50
CA ARG A 243 -25.79 -9.76 17.09
C ARG A 243 -26.88 -8.99 16.33
N ALA A 244 -27.06 -9.25 15.04
CA ALA A 244 -28.10 -8.62 14.23
C ALA A 244 -29.47 -9.27 14.43
N GLN A 245 -29.52 -10.58 14.70
CA GLN A 245 -30.77 -11.31 14.97
C GLN A 245 -31.32 -11.06 16.38
N ASN A 246 -30.45 -10.73 17.33
CA ASN A 246 -30.80 -10.43 18.72
C ASN A 246 -31.25 -8.97 18.97
N LYS A 247 -31.48 -8.17 17.92
CA LYS A 247 -31.95 -6.78 17.99
C LYS A 247 -33.29 -6.63 17.28
#